data_AF-A0A920GHI1-F1
#
_entry.id   AF-A0A920GHI1-F1
#
_cell.length_a   1.000
_cell.length_b   1.000
_cell.length_c   1.000
_cell.angle_alpha   90.00
_cell.angle_beta   90.00
_cell.angle_gamma   90.00
#
_symmetry.space_group_name_H-M   'P 1'
#
loop_
_entity.id
_entity.type
_entity.pdbx_description
1 polymer ?
#
loop_
_entity_poly.entity_id
_entity_poly.type
_entity_poly.pdbx_seq_one_letter_code
_entity_poly.pdbx_strand_id
1 'polypeptide(L)'
;MFKKFLFIILIILPLSTSAHSPIANLIPSDGAVLTDAPKEIQIEFVNPAMFTKFEIINTENNNEKVDLPKEFLMVLSNKHTIKLPELGSGKYKTDWRAMASDGHVIKGKFTFEIY
;
A
#
# COMPACT_ATOMS: atom_id res chain seq x y z
N MET A 1 -10.60 64.62 -2.26
CA MET A 1 -10.22 63.56 -1.30
C MET A 1 -10.70 62.22 -1.86
N PHE A 2 -9.84 61.19 -1.77
CA PHE A 2 -10.04 59.76 -2.08
C PHE A 2 -10.00 59.27 -3.54
N LYS A 3 -8.84 58.68 -3.92
CA LYS A 3 -8.67 57.77 -5.06
C LYS A 3 -9.13 56.36 -4.64
N LYS A 4 -9.99 55.71 -5.43
CA LYS A 4 -10.39 54.30 -5.22
C LYS A 4 -9.33 53.39 -5.84
N PHE A 5 -8.70 52.54 -5.02
CA PHE A 5 -7.79 51.49 -5.48
C PHE A 5 -8.59 50.18 -5.53
N LEU A 6 -8.72 49.58 -6.71
CA LEU A 6 -9.41 48.29 -6.88
C LEU A 6 -8.39 47.17 -6.63
N PHE A 7 -8.54 46.46 -5.52
CA PHE A 7 -7.70 45.30 -5.19
C PHE A 7 -8.35 44.05 -5.78
N ILE A 8 -7.78 43.49 -6.84
CA ILE A 8 -8.17 42.17 -7.35
C ILE A 8 -7.49 41.12 -6.46
N ILE A 9 -8.30 40.41 -5.68
CA ILE A 9 -7.88 39.19 -4.98
C ILE A 9 -7.94 38.04 -5.98
N LEU A 10 -6.77 37.48 -6.31
CA LEU A 10 -6.65 36.27 -7.11
C LEU A 10 -6.77 35.06 -6.16
N ILE A 11 -7.95 34.42 -6.14
CA ILE A 11 -8.17 33.20 -5.35
C ILE A 11 -7.53 32.04 -6.11
N ILE A 12 -6.38 31.58 -5.65
CA ILE A 12 -5.74 30.35 -6.15
C ILE A 12 -6.38 29.20 -5.36
N LEU A 13 -7.39 28.55 -5.93
CA LEU A 13 -7.95 27.32 -5.37
C LEU A 13 -6.92 26.19 -5.55
N PRO A 14 -6.56 25.44 -4.50
CA PRO A 14 -5.70 24.27 -4.67
C PRO A 14 -6.46 23.23 -5.50
N LEU A 15 -5.96 22.94 -6.71
CA LEU A 15 -6.39 21.77 -7.46
C LEU A 15 -5.93 20.56 -6.67
N SER A 16 -6.87 19.84 -6.05
CA SER A 16 -6.61 18.54 -5.44
C SER A 16 -6.15 17.59 -6.55
N THR A 17 -4.85 17.39 -6.69
CA THR A 17 -4.31 16.39 -7.59
C THR A 17 -4.59 15.03 -6.95
N SER A 18 -5.53 14.28 -7.54
CA SER A 18 -5.73 12.88 -7.20
C SER A 18 -4.51 12.10 -7.70
N ALA A 19 -3.51 11.91 -6.83
CA ALA A 19 -2.45 10.96 -7.08
C ALA A 19 -3.13 9.58 -7.16
N HIS A 20 -3.34 9.08 -8.38
CA HIS A 20 -3.90 7.76 -8.59
C HIS A 20 -3.02 6.73 -7.86
N SER A 21 -3.65 5.79 -7.15
CA SER A 21 -2.93 4.71 -6.49
C SER A 21 -2.11 3.92 -7.51
N PRO A 22 -0.85 3.55 -7.20
CA PRO A 22 -0.08 2.66 -8.07
C PRO A 22 -0.61 1.21 -8.04
N ILE A 23 -1.50 0.87 -7.10
CA ILE A 23 -2.15 -0.44 -6.97
C ILE A 23 -3.49 -0.41 -7.69
N ALA A 24 -3.67 -1.35 -8.63
CA ALA A 24 -4.92 -1.63 -9.32
C ALA A 24 -5.84 -2.56 -8.50
N ASN A 25 -5.29 -3.56 -7.82
CA ASN A 25 -6.07 -4.50 -7.00
C ASN A 25 -5.25 -5.03 -5.81
N LEU A 26 -5.94 -5.34 -4.71
CA LEU A 26 -5.35 -5.80 -3.45
C LEU A 26 -6.30 -6.80 -2.77
N ILE A 27 -5.77 -8.01 -2.50
CA ILE A 27 -6.48 -9.10 -1.83
C ILE A 27 -5.57 -9.69 -0.73
N PRO A 28 -6.02 -9.78 0.54
CA PRO A 28 -7.20 -9.13 1.09
C PRO A 28 -7.13 -7.61 0.91
N SER A 29 -8.28 -6.95 0.73
CA SER A 29 -8.34 -5.49 0.58
C SER A 29 -7.85 -4.78 1.84
N ASP A 30 -7.40 -3.53 1.70
CA ASP A 30 -6.98 -2.73 2.86
C ASP A 30 -8.13 -2.57 3.86
N GLY A 31 -7.86 -2.89 5.12
CA GLY A 31 -8.84 -2.91 6.21
C GLY A 31 -9.77 -4.12 6.21
N ALA A 32 -9.48 -5.16 5.43
CA ALA A 32 -10.31 -6.37 5.40
C ALA A 32 -10.37 -7.04 6.78
N VAL A 33 -11.57 -7.48 7.16
CA VAL A 33 -11.80 -8.32 8.34
C VAL A 33 -12.18 -9.72 7.84
N LEU A 34 -11.40 -10.73 8.25
CA LEU A 34 -11.46 -12.09 7.74
C LEU A 34 -11.85 -13.06 8.85
N THR A 35 -12.69 -14.05 8.53
CA THR A 35 -13.02 -15.18 9.42
C THR A 35 -11.97 -16.27 9.39
N ASP A 36 -11.19 -16.33 8.32
CA ASP A 36 -10.19 -17.38 8.08
C ASP A 36 -8.88 -16.74 7.66
N ALA A 37 -7.76 -17.33 8.12
CA ALA A 37 -6.44 -16.86 7.75
C ALA A 37 -6.20 -16.95 6.24
N PRO A 38 -5.79 -15.86 5.57
CA PRO A 38 -5.51 -15.90 4.14
C PRO A 38 -4.25 -16.72 3.88
N LYS A 39 -4.28 -17.54 2.83
CA LYS A 39 -3.11 -18.34 2.41
C LYS A 39 -2.10 -17.51 1.61
N GLU A 40 -2.54 -16.39 1.08
CA GLU A 40 -1.73 -15.52 0.23
C GLU A 40 -2.25 -14.09 0.25
N ILE A 41 -1.36 -13.17 -0.13
CA ILE A 41 -1.68 -11.79 -0.48
C ILE A 41 -1.46 -11.64 -1.98
N GLN A 42 -2.45 -11.11 -2.69
CA GLN A 42 -2.31 -10.69 -4.08
C GLN A 42 -2.27 -9.18 -4.18
N ILE A 43 -1.26 -8.65 -4.87
CA ILE A 43 -1.12 -7.23 -5.17
C ILE A 43 -0.93 -7.08 -6.66
N GLU A 44 -1.80 -6.29 -7.28
CA GLU A 44 -1.71 -5.94 -8.69
C GLU A 44 -1.40 -4.45 -8.82
N PHE A 45 -0.29 -4.12 -9.46
CA PHE A 45 0.09 -2.76 -9.79
C PHE A 45 -0.50 -2.35 -11.15
N VAL A 46 -0.81 -1.05 -11.29
CA VAL A 46 -1.26 -0.48 -12.57
C VAL A 46 -0.17 -0.64 -13.65
N ASN A 47 1.10 -0.50 -13.27
CA ASN A 47 2.27 -0.73 -14.11
C ASN A 47 3.24 -1.71 -13.42
N PRO A 48 4.05 -2.46 -14.17
CA PRO A 48 4.97 -3.44 -13.57
C PRO A 48 5.88 -2.82 -12.51
N ALA A 49 5.99 -3.49 -11.37
CA ALA A 49 6.89 -3.10 -10.29
C ALA A 49 7.49 -4.35 -9.62
N MET A 50 8.67 -4.20 -9.01
CA MET A 50 9.32 -5.25 -8.24
C MET A 50 9.41 -4.87 -6.77
N PHE A 51 9.01 -5.78 -5.87
CA PHE A 51 9.16 -5.54 -4.45
C PHE A 51 10.64 -5.54 -4.06
N THR A 52 11.06 -4.46 -3.41
CA THR A 52 12.37 -4.31 -2.75
C THR A 52 12.32 -4.60 -1.26
N LYS A 53 11.11 -4.52 -0.68
CA LYS A 53 10.83 -4.84 0.70
C LYS A 53 9.33 -5.11 0.84
N PHE A 54 8.98 -6.12 1.64
CA PHE A 54 7.60 -6.39 2.04
C PHE A 54 7.65 -7.02 3.44
N GLU A 55 7.05 -6.37 4.41
CA GLU A 55 6.97 -6.84 5.79
C GLU A 55 5.52 -6.90 6.24
N ILE A 56 5.20 -7.88 7.08
CA ILE A 56 3.93 -7.98 7.79
C ILE A 56 4.25 -8.12 9.29
N ILE A 57 3.55 -7.35 10.12
CA ILE A 57 3.63 -7.44 11.57
C ILE A 57 2.27 -7.72 12.18
N ASN A 58 2.22 -8.58 13.19
CA ASN A 58 1.07 -8.74 14.06
C ASN A 58 1.13 -7.66 15.16
N THR A 59 0.26 -6.67 15.05
CA THR A 59 0.22 -5.51 15.95
C THR A 59 -0.38 -5.82 17.32
N GLU A 60 -1.12 -6.93 17.46
CA GLU A 60 -1.65 -7.38 18.75
C GLU A 60 -0.67 -8.30 19.50
N ASN A 61 0.23 -8.98 18.79
CA ASN A 61 1.27 -9.81 19.39
C ASN A 61 2.63 -9.09 19.44
N ASN A 62 2.73 -7.99 20.20
CA ASN A 62 3.99 -7.26 20.43
C ASN A 62 4.76 -6.85 19.13
N ASN A 63 4.04 -6.56 18.04
CA ASN A 63 4.64 -6.29 16.72
C ASN A 63 5.51 -7.43 16.18
N GLU A 64 5.17 -8.68 16.49
CA GLU A 64 5.82 -9.87 15.94
C GLU A 64 5.84 -9.82 14.41
N LYS A 65 7.02 -10.05 13.82
CA LYS A 65 7.17 -10.12 12.37
C LYS A 65 6.74 -11.48 11.87
N VAL A 66 5.91 -11.49 10.83
CA VAL A 66 5.59 -12.72 10.09
C VAL A 66 6.78 -13.07 9.21
N ASP A 67 7.25 -14.32 9.31
CA ASP A 67 8.29 -14.83 8.43
C ASP A 67 7.72 -15.14 7.05
N LEU A 68 8.32 -14.58 6.01
CA LEU A 68 7.82 -14.67 4.64
C LEU A 68 8.85 -15.30 3.70
N PRO A 69 8.39 -16.11 2.72
CA PRO A 69 9.22 -16.47 1.58
C PRO A 69 9.77 -15.22 0.89
N LYS A 70 10.96 -15.28 0.29
CA LYS A 70 11.63 -14.12 -0.34
C LYS A 70 11.63 -14.18 -1.87
N GLU A 71 11.14 -15.27 -2.45
CA GLU A 71 11.17 -15.58 -3.88
C GLU A 71 10.39 -14.58 -4.73
N PHE A 72 9.40 -13.88 -4.14
CA PHE A 72 8.64 -12.84 -4.82
C PHE A 72 9.37 -11.49 -4.90
N LEU A 73 10.41 -11.28 -4.08
CA LEU A 73 11.19 -10.05 -4.11
C LEU A 73 12.05 -9.98 -5.36
N MET A 74 12.35 -8.77 -5.84
CA MET A 74 13.14 -8.51 -7.04
C MET A 74 12.56 -9.11 -8.35
N VAL A 75 11.30 -9.57 -8.34
CA VAL A 75 10.61 -10.02 -9.56
C VAL A 75 9.83 -8.84 -10.13
N LEU A 76 10.08 -8.47 -11.39
CA LEU A 76 9.28 -7.44 -12.06
C LEU A 76 7.98 -8.06 -12.58
N SER A 77 6.85 -7.61 -12.07
CA SER A 77 5.53 -8.11 -12.48
C SER A 77 4.45 -7.06 -12.19
N ASN A 78 3.34 -7.13 -12.92
CA ASN A 78 2.12 -6.40 -12.56
C ASN A 78 1.42 -7.07 -11.39
N LYS A 79 1.40 -8.41 -11.36
CA LYS A 79 0.73 -9.21 -10.34
C LYS A 79 1.73 -9.98 -9.49
N HIS A 80 1.61 -9.82 -8.19
CA HIS A 80 2.41 -10.51 -7.19
C HIS A 80 1.51 -11.36 -6.31
N THR A 81 1.93 -12.59 -6.05
CA THR A 81 1.28 -13.51 -5.12
C THR A 81 2.28 -13.89 -4.04
N ILE A 82 2.02 -13.45 -2.82
CA ILE A 82 2.88 -13.63 -1.67
C ILE A 82 2.24 -14.70 -0.80
N LYS A 83 2.85 -15.89 -0.75
CA LYS A 83 2.38 -16.97 0.11
C LYS A 83 2.60 -16.59 1.57
N LEU A 84 1.60 -16.84 2.40
CA LEU A 84 1.66 -16.60 3.83
C LEU A 84 1.87 -17.92 4.58
N PRO A 85 2.61 -17.91 5.70
CA PRO A 85 2.52 -18.99 6.68
C PRO A 85 1.12 -19.00 7.32
N GLU A 86 0.85 -20.01 8.14
CA GLU A 86 -0.37 -20.01 8.95
C GLU A 86 -0.37 -18.81 9.91
N LEU A 87 -1.41 -17.98 9.84
CA LEU A 87 -1.58 -16.81 10.69
C LEU A 87 -2.65 -17.10 11.74
N GLY A 88 -2.39 -16.69 12.99
CA GLY A 88 -3.40 -16.71 14.04
C GLY A 88 -4.37 -15.53 13.94
N SER A 89 -5.34 -15.50 14.85
CA SER A 89 -6.21 -14.32 15.00
C SER A 89 -5.39 -13.09 15.40
N GLY A 90 -5.81 -11.93 14.90
CA GLY A 90 -5.28 -10.64 15.31
C GLY A 90 -5.22 -9.61 14.20
N LYS A 91 -4.59 -8.47 14.50
CA LYS A 91 -4.46 -7.33 13.57
C LYS A 91 -3.10 -7.29 12.89
N TYR A 92 -3.11 -7.36 11.58
CA TYR A 92 -1.91 -7.39 10.75
C TYR A 92 -1.74 -6.08 9.99
N LYS A 93 -0.51 -5.59 9.98
CA LYS A 93 -0.11 -4.40 9.22
C LYS A 93 1.02 -4.76 8.27
N THR A 94 0.89 -4.29 7.03
CA THR A 94 1.92 -4.44 6.01
C THR A 94 2.66 -3.14 5.78
N ASP A 95 3.95 -3.24 5.44
CA ASP A 95 4.77 -2.13 4.97
C ASP A 95 5.62 -2.63 3.79
N TRP A 96 5.47 -1.97 2.64
CA TRP A 96 6.14 -2.41 1.42
C TRP A 96 6.76 -1.26 0.66
N ARG A 97 7.81 -1.61 -0.09
CA ARG A 97 8.52 -0.73 -1.02
C ARG A 97 8.77 -1.48 -2.31
N ALA A 98 8.40 -0.90 -3.43
CA ALA A 98 8.66 -1.44 -4.75
C ALA A 98 9.38 -0.41 -5.64
N MET A 99 10.03 -0.92 -6.69
CA MET A 99 10.61 -0.11 -7.76
C MET A 99 9.79 -0.37 -9.03
N ALA A 100 9.20 0.67 -9.58
CA ALA A 100 8.48 0.62 -10.85
C ALA A 100 9.49 0.45 -12.01
N SER A 101 9.00 0.01 -13.17
CA SER A 101 9.83 -0.22 -14.36
C SER A 101 10.57 1.02 -14.87
N ASP A 102 10.08 2.22 -14.53
CA ASP A 102 10.70 3.51 -14.87
C ASP A 102 11.75 3.97 -13.83
N GLY A 103 12.02 3.16 -12.81
CA GLY A 103 12.98 3.43 -11.75
C GLY A 103 12.42 4.21 -10.57
N HIS A 104 11.16 4.65 -10.59
CA HIS A 104 10.56 5.32 -9.44
C HIS A 104 10.31 4.35 -8.29
N VAL A 105 10.67 4.79 -7.08
CA VAL A 105 10.39 4.04 -5.85
C VAL A 105 8.98 4.38 -5.38
N ILE A 106 8.13 3.37 -5.31
CA ILE A 106 6.78 3.44 -4.75
C ILE A 106 6.72 2.72 -3.40
N LYS A 107 5.86 3.19 -2.51
CA LYS A 107 5.71 2.67 -1.15
C LYS A 107 4.24 2.61 -0.80
N GLY A 108 3.89 1.72 0.11
CA GLY A 108 2.56 1.71 0.69
C GLY A 108 2.45 0.79 1.88
N LYS A 109 1.26 0.78 2.44
CA LYS A 109 0.87 0.04 3.64
C LYS A 109 -0.59 -0.35 3.46
N PHE A 110 -0.96 -1.48 4.02
CA PHE A 110 -2.36 -1.84 4.21
C PHE A 110 -2.48 -2.70 5.47
N THR A 111 -3.72 -2.91 5.90
CA THR A 111 -4.04 -3.67 7.10
C THR A 111 -5.06 -4.74 6.80
N PHE A 112 -5.08 -5.80 7.62
CA PHE A 112 -6.15 -6.78 7.65
C PHE A 112 -6.26 -7.39 9.05
N GLU A 113 -7.44 -7.86 9.40
CA GLU A 113 -7.75 -8.44 10.71
C GLU A 113 -8.30 -9.86 10.54
N ILE A 114 -7.95 -10.77 11.45
CA ILE A 114 -8.42 -12.16 11.47
C ILE A 114 -9.11 -12.40 12.82
N TYR A 115 -10.36 -12.85 12.82
CA TYR A 115 -11.14 -13.14 14.04
C TYR A 115 -11.87 -14.48 13.96
#